data_AF-A0A168IH85-F1
#
_entry.id   AF-A0A168IH85-F1
#
_cell.length_a   1.000
_cell.length_b   1.000
_cell.length_c   1.000
_cell.angle_alpha   90.00
_cell.angle_beta   90.00
_cell.angle_gamma   90.00
#
_symmetry.space_group_name_H-M   'P 1'
#
loop_
_entity.id
_entity.type
_entity.pdbx_description
1 polymer ?
#
loop_
_entity_poly.entity_id
_entity_poly.type
_entity_poly.pdbx_seq_one_letter_code
_entity_poly.pdbx_strand_id
1 'polypeptide(L)'
;MLLETAGNPLLRPEIDLGWSADQTSMANVLAKEEGGFDGAGYKQHGIYMPRILFNAYQFGHGFEGDKGNLLVHLPGMTYTEKWEHMARWLDIVEGEGGQEWEVSLEESGYENKTVAFWNVVRGVKREIRETESAIGSMAETDTAKRDAVDKLKKVLWEEADDMDLMRRRLSELHSPLGRCSEFENLVGGLI
;
A
#
# COMPACT_ATOMS: atom_id res chain seq x y z
N MET A 1 -16.05 11.00 4.61
CA MET A 1 -15.27 10.36 3.52
C MET A 1 -16.12 10.03 2.29
N LEU A 2 -17.05 9.05 2.34
CA LEU A 2 -17.83 8.64 1.15
C LEU A 2 -18.65 9.79 0.53
N LEU A 3 -19.42 10.53 1.34
CA LEU A 3 -20.20 11.68 0.85
C LEU A 3 -19.30 12.79 0.28
N GLU A 4 -18.15 13.04 0.91
CA GLU A 4 -17.19 14.03 0.41
C GLU A 4 -16.53 13.59 -0.91
N THR A 5 -16.37 12.29 -1.11
CA THR A 5 -15.85 11.72 -2.36
C THR A 5 -16.91 11.82 -3.44
N ALA A 6 -18.12 11.30 -3.18
CA ALA A 6 -19.22 11.39 -4.14
C ALA A 6 -19.58 12.85 -4.51
N GLY A 7 -19.48 13.77 -3.55
CA GLY A 7 -19.73 15.20 -3.75
C GLY A 7 -18.54 15.99 -4.31
N ASN A 8 -17.34 15.42 -4.40
CA ASN A 8 -16.13 16.14 -4.82
C ASN A 8 -16.29 16.81 -6.20
N PRO A 9 -16.84 16.14 -7.24
CA PRO A 9 -17.02 16.78 -8.55
C PRO A 9 -17.97 17.98 -8.50
N LEU A 10 -18.94 17.98 -7.59
CA LEU A 10 -19.93 19.06 -7.42
C LEU A 10 -19.37 20.21 -6.58
N LEU A 11 -18.58 19.90 -5.56
CA LEU A 11 -18.02 20.87 -4.62
C LEU A 11 -16.75 21.53 -5.15
N ARG A 12 -16.03 20.85 -6.03
CA ARG A 12 -14.74 21.27 -6.62
C ARG A 12 -14.74 21.09 -8.14
N PRO A 13 -15.69 21.71 -8.88
CA PRO A 13 -15.84 21.52 -10.32
C PRO A 13 -14.63 22.03 -11.13
N GLU A 14 -13.76 22.83 -10.52
CA GLU A 14 -12.53 23.33 -11.13
C GLU A 14 -11.40 22.29 -11.20
N ILE A 15 -11.52 21.16 -10.48
CA ILE A 15 -10.53 20.08 -10.52
C ILE A 15 -10.89 19.12 -11.65
N ASP A 16 -9.99 18.95 -12.61
CA ASP A 16 -10.08 17.86 -13.57
C ASP A 16 -9.77 16.53 -12.87
N LEU A 17 -10.81 15.69 -12.74
CA LEU A 17 -10.70 14.38 -12.10
C LEU A 17 -10.23 13.28 -13.08
N GLY A 18 -10.08 13.60 -14.37
CA GLY A 18 -9.60 12.69 -15.40
C GLY A 18 -10.54 11.51 -15.65
N TRP A 19 -9.95 10.41 -16.14
CA TRP A 19 -10.69 9.22 -16.58
C TRP A 19 -11.35 8.43 -15.44
N SER A 20 -10.74 8.41 -14.26
CA SER A 20 -11.22 7.68 -13.09
C SER A 20 -11.70 8.65 -12.01
N ALA A 21 -12.78 9.37 -12.31
CA ALA A 21 -13.22 10.49 -11.48
C ALA A 21 -13.51 10.10 -10.02
N ASP A 22 -14.01 8.88 -9.80
CA ASP A 22 -14.25 8.28 -8.49
C ASP A 22 -12.94 8.03 -7.71
N GLN A 23 -11.93 7.43 -8.36
CA GLN A 23 -10.64 7.15 -7.74
C GLN A 23 -9.86 8.43 -7.46
N THR A 24 -9.81 9.35 -8.42
CA THR A 24 -9.15 10.65 -8.26
C THR A 24 -9.82 11.45 -7.16
N SER A 25 -11.16 11.45 -7.11
CA SER A 25 -11.90 12.09 -6.03
C SER A 25 -11.57 11.46 -4.68
N MET A 26 -11.51 10.13 -4.60
CA MET A 26 -11.22 9.43 -3.34
C MET A 26 -9.81 9.77 -2.87
N ALA A 27 -8.84 9.77 -3.79
CA ALA A 27 -7.46 10.17 -3.53
C ALA A 27 -7.38 11.60 -3.01
N ASN A 28 -8.11 12.55 -3.62
CA ASN A 28 -8.16 13.94 -3.16
C ASN A 28 -8.75 14.07 -1.75
N VAL A 29 -9.80 13.33 -1.44
CA VAL A 29 -10.41 13.33 -0.09
C VAL A 29 -9.49 12.69 0.94
N LEU A 30 -8.83 11.60 0.58
CA LEU A 30 -7.81 10.96 1.41
C LEU A 30 -6.60 11.87 1.63
N ALA A 31 -6.21 12.67 0.65
CA ALA A 31 -5.07 13.59 0.74
C ALA A 31 -5.26 14.76 1.70
N LYS A 32 -6.49 15.03 2.16
CA LYS A 32 -6.78 16.13 3.09
C LYS A 32 -6.08 15.90 4.43
N GLU A 33 -5.38 16.94 4.89
CA GLU A 33 -4.79 17.00 6.23
C GLU A 33 -5.80 17.44 7.31
N GLU A 34 -6.94 17.98 6.89
CA GLU A 34 -8.01 18.45 7.75
C GLU A 34 -9.34 17.72 7.46
N GLY A 35 -10.23 17.68 8.46
CA GLY A 35 -11.51 16.98 8.40
C GLY A 35 -11.42 15.57 9.01
N GLY A 36 -12.32 14.67 8.62
CA GLY A 36 -12.38 13.34 9.25
C GLY A 36 -12.99 13.36 10.66
N PHE A 37 -12.87 12.25 11.38
CA PHE A 37 -13.54 12.06 12.67
C PHE A 37 -12.96 12.94 13.79
N ASP A 38 -11.66 13.22 13.74
CA ASP A 38 -10.89 13.96 14.75
C ASP A 38 -10.31 15.28 14.22
N GLY A 39 -10.66 15.67 12.99
CA GLY A 39 -10.16 16.90 12.37
C GLY A 39 -8.78 16.78 11.71
N ALA A 40 -8.12 15.62 11.81
CA ALA A 40 -6.76 15.40 11.31
C ALA A 40 -6.72 14.58 9.99
N GLY A 41 -7.78 14.68 9.19
CA GLY A 41 -7.88 14.04 7.88
C GLY A 41 -8.28 12.56 7.94
N TYR A 42 -8.23 11.89 6.80
CA TYR A 42 -8.75 10.52 6.64
C TYR A 42 -7.68 9.43 6.58
N LYS A 43 -6.44 9.73 6.15
CA LYS A 43 -5.40 8.72 5.89
C LYS A 43 -5.11 7.82 7.10
N GLN A 44 -4.97 8.41 8.27
CA GLN A 44 -4.61 7.70 9.50
C GLN A 44 -5.68 6.69 9.97
N HIS A 45 -6.93 6.87 9.54
CA HIS A 45 -8.07 6.03 9.88
C HIS A 45 -8.42 5.01 8.78
N GLY A 46 -7.64 4.95 7.71
CA GLY A 46 -7.80 3.98 6.64
C GLY A 46 -7.59 2.54 7.12
N ILE A 47 -8.49 1.65 6.71
CA ILE A 47 -8.31 0.20 6.81
C ILE A 47 -7.85 -0.29 5.45
N TYR A 48 -6.65 -0.87 5.42
CA TYR A 48 -6.08 -1.44 4.21
C TYR A 48 -6.37 -2.94 4.17
N MET A 49 -6.62 -3.46 2.97
CA MET A 49 -6.72 -4.88 2.70
C MET A 49 -5.61 -5.27 1.73
N PRO A 50 -5.12 -6.52 1.75
CA PRO A 50 -4.16 -6.98 0.76
C PRO A 50 -4.75 -6.86 -0.65
N ARG A 51 -4.19 -5.97 -1.48
CA ARG A 51 -4.70 -5.64 -2.81
C ARG A 51 -4.95 -6.88 -3.66
N ILE A 52 -4.00 -7.81 -3.64
CA ILE A 52 -4.03 -9.05 -4.44
C ILE A 52 -5.32 -9.86 -4.23
N LEU A 53 -5.97 -9.76 -3.07
CA LEU A 53 -7.18 -10.51 -2.77
C LEU A 53 -8.41 -10.01 -3.52
N PHE A 54 -8.49 -8.72 -3.87
CA PHE A 54 -9.67 -8.11 -4.47
C PHE A 54 -9.35 -7.28 -5.73
N ASN A 55 -8.10 -7.27 -6.18
CA ASN A 55 -7.65 -6.43 -7.28
C ASN A 55 -6.36 -6.99 -7.90
N ALA A 56 -6.31 -8.29 -8.20
CA ALA A 56 -5.15 -8.91 -8.83
C ALA A 56 -5.01 -8.46 -10.29
N TYR A 57 -3.82 -8.07 -10.71
CA TYR A 57 -3.57 -7.50 -12.03
C TYR A 57 -3.26 -8.57 -13.08
N GLN A 58 -4.01 -8.50 -14.16
CA GLN A 58 -3.66 -9.11 -15.43
C GLN A 58 -2.99 -8.04 -16.29
N PHE A 59 -1.70 -8.23 -16.56
CA PHE A 59 -0.95 -7.46 -17.54
C PHE A 59 -0.91 -8.21 -18.88
N GLY A 60 -0.49 -7.52 -19.94
CA GLY A 60 -0.29 -8.17 -21.24
C GLY A 60 0.77 -9.29 -21.20
N HIS A 61 1.71 -9.22 -20.25
CA HIS A 61 2.81 -10.17 -20.10
C HIS A 61 2.55 -11.26 -19.04
N GLY A 62 1.45 -11.21 -18.30
CA GLY A 62 1.18 -12.20 -17.26
C GLY A 62 0.15 -11.78 -16.22
N PHE A 63 -0.32 -12.76 -15.47
CA PHE A 63 -1.18 -12.58 -14.31
C PHE A 63 -0.33 -12.63 -13.04
N GLU A 64 -0.50 -11.67 -12.13
CA GLU A 64 0.27 -11.61 -10.88
C GLU A 64 -0.39 -12.38 -9.71
N GLY A 65 -1.65 -12.79 -9.86
CA GLY A 65 -2.43 -13.42 -8.79
C GLY A 65 -2.35 -14.95 -8.80
N ASP A 66 -3.01 -15.53 -7.80
CA ASP A 66 -3.19 -16.96 -7.61
C ASP A 66 -4.67 -17.35 -7.73
N LYS A 67 -4.92 -18.66 -7.82
CA LYS A 67 -6.26 -19.24 -7.60
C LYS A 67 -6.83 -18.77 -6.25
N GLY A 68 -8.09 -18.37 -6.22
CA GLY A 68 -8.76 -17.83 -5.03
C GLY A 68 -8.59 -16.31 -4.80
N ASN A 69 -7.91 -15.58 -5.69
CA ASN A 69 -8.01 -14.12 -5.72
C ASN A 69 -9.34 -13.70 -6.38
N LEU A 70 -10.06 -12.78 -5.75
CA LEU A 70 -11.50 -12.58 -5.99
C LEU A 70 -11.81 -11.83 -7.29
N LEU A 71 -10.94 -10.91 -7.70
CA LEU A 71 -11.19 -10.04 -8.85
C LEU A 71 -9.91 -9.83 -9.66
N VAL A 72 -10.05 -9.97 -10.98
CA VAL A 72 -8.99 -9.66 -11.96
C VAL A 72 -9.23 -8.26 -12.50
N HIS A 73 -8.22 -7.40 -12.39
CA HIS A 73 -8.20 -6.07 -12.97
C HIS A 73 -7.16 -6.02 -14.10
N LEU A 74 -7.49 -5.34 -15.19
CA LEU A 74 -6.72 -5.23 -16.42
C LEU A 74 -6.11 -3.81 -16.57
N PRO A 75 -5.11 -3.42 -15.76
CA PRO A 75 -4.54 -2.07 -15.82
C PRO A 75 -3.69 -1.86 -17.07
N GLY A 76 -3.63 -0.63 -17.56
CA GLY A 76 -2.70 -0.22 -18.62
C GLY A 76 -2.95 -0.80 -20.02
N MET A 77 -4.01 -1.60 -20.19
CA MET A 77 -4.40 -2.18 -21.48
C MET A 77 -5.28 -1.24 -22.31
N THR A 78 -5.15 -1.33 -23.64
CA THR A 78 -6.10 -0.75 -24.58
C THR A 78 -7.48 -1.40 -24.45
N TYR A 79 -8.50 -0.74 -24.99
CA TYR A 79 -9.87 -1.28 -24.98
C TYR A 79 -9.95 -2.67 -25.62
N THR A 80 -9.31 -2.87 -26.77
CA THR A 80 -9.29 -4.16 -27.48
C THR A 80 -8.60 -5.25 -26.66
N GLU A 81 -7.41 -4.97 -26.09
CA GLU A 81 -6.69 -5.94 -25.26
C GLU A 81 -7.52 -6.35 -24.03
N LYS A 82 -8.21 -5.41 -23.38
CA LYS A 82 -9.09 -5.72 -22.24
C LYS A 82 -10.17 -6.72 -22.62
N TRP A 83 -10.81 -6.56 -23.77
CA TRP A 83 -11.84 -7.48 -24.24
C TRP A 83 -11.29 -8.86 -24.57
N GLU A 84 -10.14 -8.93 -25.24
CA GLU A 84 -9.50 -10.20 -25.55
C GLU A 84 -9.09 -10.96 -24.28
N HIS A 85 -8.52 -10.26 -23.29
CA HIS A 85 -8.18 -10.86 -22.01
C HIS A 85 -9.44 -11.29 -21.23
N MET A 86 -10.49 -10.48 -21.23
CA MET A 86 -11.76 -10.82 -20.59
C MET A 86 -12.39 -12.06 -21.21
N ALA A 87 -12.41 -12.16 -22.55
CA ALA A 87 -12.91 -13.33 -23.26
C ALA A 87 -12.12 -14.59 -22.86
N ARG A 88 -10.77 -14.50 -22.81
CA ARG A 88 -9.94 -15.61 -22.32
C ARG A 88 -10.25 -16.01 -20.88
N TRP A 89 -10.48 -15.03 -20.00
CA TRP A 89 -10.87 -15.32 -18.62
C TRP A 89 -12.22 -16.03 -18.56
N LEU A 90 -13.21 -15.59 -19.34
CA LEU A 90 -14.51 -16.23 -19.46
C LEU A 90 -14.37 -17.68 -19.97
N ASP A 91 -13.59 -17.90 -21.03
CA ASP A 91 -13.32 -19.25 -21.55
C ASP A 91 -12.67 -20.16 -20.50
N ILE A 92 -11.79 -19.62 -19.65
CA ILE A 92 -11.14 -20.37 -18.56
C ILE A 92 -12.16 -20.73 -17.48
N VAL A 93 -12.92 -19.75 -16.97
CA VAL A 93 -13.82 -19.95 -15.82
C VAL A 93 -15.10 -20.70 -16.20
N GLU A 94 -15.56 -20.58 -17.44
CA GLU A 94 -16.74 -21.32 -17.94
C GLU A 94 -16.36 -22.67 -18.59
N GLY A 95 -15.08 -22.86 -18.91
CA GLY A 95 -14.56 -24.09 -19.53
C GLY A 95 -14.17 -25.18 -18.52
N GLU A 96 -13.53 -26.24 -19.03
CA GLU A 96 -13.10 -27.40 -18.22
C GLU A 96 -12.09 -27.02 -17.12
N GLY A 97 -11.35 -25.92 -17.29
CA GLY A 97 -10.40 -25.41 -16.30
C GLY A 97 -11.02 -24.58 -15.16
N GLY A 98 -12.32 -24.26 -15.22
CA GLY A 98 -12.96 -23.34 -14.29
C GLY A 98 -12.97 -23.83 -12.85
N GLN A 99 -13.18 -25.13 -12.64
CA GLN A 99 -13.14 -25.75 -11.31
C GLN A 99 -11.81 -25.56 -10.58
N GLU A 100 -10.71 -25.38 -11.31
CA GLU A 100 -9.42 -25.12 -10.69
C GLU A 100 -9.32 -23.72 -10.07
N TRP A 101 -10.17 -22.78 -10.48
CA TRP A 101 -10.24 -21.41 -9.95
C TRP A 101 -11.27 -21.29 -8.82
N GLU A 102 -12.19 -22.24 -8.72
CA GLU A 102 -13.15 -22.39 -7.62
C GLU A 102 -12.51 -23.10 -6.43
N VAL A 103 -11.61 -22.41 -5.73
CA VAL A 103 -10.95 -22.95 -4.54
C VAL A 103 -11.72 -22.64 -3.27
N SER A 104 -11.60 -23.51 -2.27
CA SER A 104 -12.13 -23.27 -0.92
C SER A 104 -11.47 -22.06 -0.24
N LEU A 105 -12.08 -21.58 0.85
CA LEU A 105 -11.49 -20.50 1.65
C LEU A 105 -10.09 -20.89 2.15
N GLU A 106 -9.92 -22.13 2.58
CA GLU A 106 -8.67 -22.70 3.08
C GLU A 106 -7.59 -22.72 1.99
N GLU A 107 -7.94 -23.12 0.77
CA GLU A 107 -7.02 -23.21 -0.37
C GLU A 107 -6.66 -21.84 -0.95
N SER A 108 -7.54 -20.84 -0.85
CA SER A 108 -7.27 -19.47 -1.31
C SER A 108 -6.10 -18.80 -0.58
N GLY A 109 -5.77 -19.30 0.62
CA GLY A 109 -4.80 -18.68 1.53
C GLY A 109 -5.26 -17.34 2.08
N TYR A 110 -6.54 -16.96 1.92
CA TYR A 110 -7.09 -15.68 2.34
C TYR A 110 -6.80 -15.38 3.83
N GLU A 111 -7.06 -16.35 4.71
CA GLU A 111 -6.83 -16.19 6.15
C GLU A 111 -5.35 -15.93 6.46
N ASN A 112 -4.47 -16.76 5.90
CA ASN A 112 -3.02 -16.64 6.10
C ASN A 112 -2.48 -15.31 5.58
N LYS A 113 -2.87 -14.91 4.36
CA LYS A 113 -2.48 -13.63 3.73
C LYS A 113 -2.98 -12.45 4.56
N THR A 114 -4.22 -12.50 5.06
CA THR A 114 -4.83 -11.47 5.91
C THR A 114 -4.13 -11.35 7.26
N VAL A 115 -3.86 -12.47 7.94
CA VAL A 115 -3.14 -12.50 9.22
C VAL A 115 -1.72 -11.95 9.05
N ALA A 116 -0.99 -12.40 8.02
CA ALA A 116 0.36 -11.95 7.73
C ALA A 116 0.42 -10.44 7.48
N PHE A 117 -0.50 -9.92 6.67
CA PHE A 117 -0.63 -8.48 6.39
C PHE A 117 -0.87 -7.68 7.68
N TRP A 118 -1.89 -8.05 8.45
CA TRP A 118 -2.24 -7.31 9.67
C TRP A 118 -1.19 -7.40 10.77
N ASN A 119 -0.42 -8.49 10.83
CA ASN A 119 0.69 -8.60 11.78
C ASN A 119 1.79 -7.58 11.48
N VAL A 120 2.14 -7.37 10.21
CA VAL A 120 3.11 -6.33 9.82
C VAL A 120 2.53 -4.94 10.08
N VAL A 121 1.31 -4.67 9.63
CA VAL A 121 0.65 -3.35 9.82
C VAL A 121 0.54 -2.98 11.30
N ARG A 122 0.10 -3.91 12.16
CA ARG A 122 0.02 -3.68 13.61
C ARG A 122 1.41 -3.49 14.24
N GLY A 123 2.40 -4.27 13.79
CA GLY A 123 3.79 -4.11 14.20
C GLY A 123 4.28 -2.70 13.89
N VAL A 124 4.19 -2.27 12.64
CA VAL A 124 4.58 -0.93 12.18
C VAL A 124 3.86 0.18 12.95
N LYS A 125 2.54 0.10 13.12
CA LYS A 125 1.78 1.08 13.91
C LYS A 125 2.26 1.18 15.36
N ARG A 126 2.62 0.05 15.97
CA ARG A 126 3.18 0.02 17.33
C ARG A 126 4.56 0.68 17.36
N GLU A 127 5.46 0.31 16.45
CA GLU A 127 6.82 0.88 16.40
C GLU A 127 6.80 2.40 16.16
N ILE A 128 5.91 2.90 15.28
CA ILE A 128 5.71 4.34 15.07
C ILE A 128 5.30 5.00 16.40
N ARG A 129 4.27 4.48 17.07
CA ARG A 129 3.76 5.04 18.32
C ARG A 129 4.83 5.05 19.43
N GLU A 130 5.56 3.96 19.59
CA GLU A 130 6.62 3.83 20.59
C GLU A 130 7.77 4.80 20.30
N THR A 131 8.17 4.91 19.03
CA THR A 131 9.25 5.83 18.62
C THR A 131 8.83 7.29 18.78
N GLU A 132 7.61 7.66 18.37
CA GLU A 132 7.07 9.01 18.55
C GLU A 132 6.97 9.39 20.04
N SER A 133 6.52 8.45 20.88
CA SER A 133 6.50 8.66 22.33
C SER A 133 7.89 8.84 22.91
N ALA A 134 8.89 8.11 22.41
CA ALA A 134 10.29 8.28 22.80
C ALA A 134 10.84 9.64 22.32
N ILE A 135 10.56 10.04 21.08
CA ILE A 135 10.98 11.33 20.51
C ILE A 135 10.42 12.50 21.32
N GLY A 136 9.15 12.44 21.78
CA GLY A 136 8.56 13.46 22.64
C GLY A 136 9.27 13.62 24.00
N SER A 137 10.08 12.64 24.39
CA SER A 137 10.93 12.65 25.59
C SER A 137 12.41 12.93 25.31
N MET A 138 12.80 13.09 24.04
CA MET A 138 14.20 13.26 23.60
C MET A 138 14.50 14.71 23.18
N ALA A 139 15.80 15.06 23.16
CA ALA A 139 16.27 16.35 22.65
C ALA A 139 15.87 16.56 21.18
N GLU A 140 15.63 17.81 20.81
CA GLU A 140 15.10 18.26 19.52
C GLU A 140 15.93 17.85 18.29
N THR A 141 17.11 17.28 18.50
CA THR A 141 18.17 16.99 17.53
C THR A 141 18.17 15.58 16.93
N ASP A 142 17.28 14.66 17.32
CA ASP A 142 17.19 13.31 16.70
C ASP A 142 16.36 13.33 15.40
N THR A 143 16.79 14.16 14.45
CA THR A 143 16.13 14.36 13.14
C THR A 143 16.10 13.09 12.30
N ALA A 144 17.13 12.24 12.40
CA ALA A 144 17.21 10.99 11.65
C ALA A 144 16.09 9.99 12.02
N LYS A 145 15.76 9.87 13.32
CA LYS A 145 14.63 9.02 13.74
C LYS A 145 13.28 9.59 13.33
N ARG A 146 13.10 10.91 13.41
CA ARG A 146 11.88 11.57 12.91
C ARG A 146 11.68 11.30 11.42
N ASP A 147 12.72 11.51 10.62
CA ASP A 147 12.68 11.24 9.17
C ASP A 147 12.38 9.76 8.86
N ALA A 148 12.95 8.83 9.63
CA ALA A 148 12.68 7.39 9.47
C ALA A 148 11.22 7.05 9.80
N VAL A 149 10.68 7.62 10.89
CA VAL A 149 9.27 7.48 11.26
C VAL A 149 8.36 8.04 10.17
N ASP A 150 8.65 9.24 9.65
CA ASP A 150 7.83 9.88 8.60
C ASP A 150 7.84 9.09 7.29
N LYS A 151 8.99 8.51 6.91
CA LYS A 151 9.07 7.59 5.77
C LYS A 151 8.26 6.31 5.98
N LEU A 152 8.33 5.72 7.16
CA LEU A 152 7.58 4.50 7.49
C LEU A 152 6.07 4.76 7.51
N LYS A 153 5.69 5.89 8.09
CA LYS A 153 4.33 6.46 8.06
C LYS A 153 3.83 6.62 6.63
N LYS A 154 4.61 7.27 5.77
CA LYS A 154 4.26 7.45 4.35
C LYS A 154 3.97 6.11 3.67
N VAL A 155 4.86 5.12 3.84
CA VAL A 155 4.65 3.78 3.27
C VAL A 155 3.40 3.11 3.83
N LEU A 156 3.16 3.22 5.14
CA LEU A 156 1.96 2.67 5.78
C LEU A 156 0.65 3.23 5.20
N TRP A 157 0.61 4.48 4.76
CA TRP A 157 -0.62 5.12 4.28
C TRP A 157 -0.75 5.21 2.76
N GLU A 158 0.37 5.26 2.04
CA GLU A 158 0.36 5.50 0.59
C GLU A 158 0.75 4.25 -0.20
N GLU A 159 1.49 3.32 0.41
CA GLU A 159 2.07 2.14 -0.24
C GLU A 159 1.84 0.89 0.63
N ALA A 160 0.66 0.81 1.27
CA ALA A 160 0.37 -0.19 2.29
C ALA A 160 0.40 -1.63 1.76
N ASP A 161 0.25 -1.82 0.44
CA ASP A 161 0.31 -3.10 -0.25
C ASP A 161 1.75 -3.54 -0.62
N ASP A 162 2.74 -2.65 -0.59
CA ASP A 162 4.15 -3.00 -0.74
C ASP A 162 4.74 -3.43 0.61
N MET A 163 4.45 -4.68 0.97
CA MET A 163 4.90 -5.28 2.23
C MET A 163 6.42 -5.36 2.35
N ASP A 164 7.15 -5.43 1.23
CA ASP A 164 8.62 -5.50 1.25
C ASP A 164 9.25 -4.13 1.45
N LEU A 165 8.69 -3.08 0.85
CA LEU A 165 9.02 -1.70 1.21
C LEU A 165 8.70 -1.40 2.67
N MET A 166 7.54 -1.83 3.16
CA MET A 166 7.14 -1.65 4.55
C MET A 166 8.12 -2.31 5.52
N ARG A 167 8.54 -3.56 5.25
CA ARG A 167 9.58 -4.27 6.03
C ARG A 167 10.94 -3.57 5.95
N ARG A 168 11.35 -3.09 4.77
CA ARG A 168 12.61 -2.36 4.60
C ARG A 168 12.64 -1.09 5.45
N ARG A 169 11.57 -0.27 5.41
CA ARG A 169 11.46 0.95 6.25
C ARG A 169 11.44 0.64 7.75
N LEU A 170 10.80 -0.45 8.14
CA LEU A 170 10.81 -0.91 9.53
C LEU A 170 12.24 -1.25 9.99
N SER A 171 12.99 -1.98 9.17
CA SER A 171 14.40 -2.32 9.46
C SER A 171 15.31 -1.09 9.49
N GLU A 172 15.06 -0.08 8.65
CA GLU A 172 15.79 1.20 8.68
C GLU A 172 15.56 1.96 10.00
N LEU A 173 14.35 1.90 10.55
CA LEU A 173 14.02 2.48 11.86
C LEU A 173 14.77 1.79 13.01
N HIS A 174 14.92 0.46 12.94
CA HIS A 174 15.62 -0.35 13.95
C HIS A 174 17.13 -0.39 13.79
N SER A 175 17.63 -0.02 12.61
CA SER A 175 19.07 0.08 12.39
C SER A 175 19.63 1.16 13.33
N PRO A 176 20.79 0.94 13.98
CA PRO A 176 21.43 1.99 14.76
C PRO A 176 21.81 3.12 13.79
N LEU A 177 20.92 4.11 13.69
CA LEU A 177 21.15 5.35 12.97
C LEU A 177 22.38 6.02 13.59
N GLY A 178 23.54 5.80 12.97
CA GLY A 178 24.82 6.36 13.39
C GLY A 178 25.81 5.35 13.99
N ARG A 179 26.49 4.58 13.12
CA ARG A 179 27.92 4.35 13.27
C ARG A 179 28.57 3.98 11.92
N CYS A 180 29.49 4.85 11.49
CA CYS A 180 30.47 4.71 10.41
C CYS A 180 29.99 4.79 8.95
N SER A 181 29.99 6.01 8.41
CA SER A 181 30.44 6.28 7.04
C SER A 181 31.64 7.25 6.98
N GLU A 182 32.45 7.32 8.05
CA GLU A 182 33.70 8.13 8.11
C GLU A 182 34.95 7.29 8.42
N PHE A 183 35.02 6.04 7.97
CA PHE A 183 36.25 5.22 8.11
C PHE A 183 36.78 4.66 6.77
N GLU A 184 36.65 5.43 5.69
CA GLU A 184 37.36 5.16 4.43
C GLU A 184 38.56 6.09 4.18
N ASN A 185 39.00 6.90 5.16
CA ASN A 185 40.14 7.81 4.99
C ASN A 185 41.26 7.63 6.03
N LEU A 186 41.49 6.42 6.55
CA LEU A 186 42.63 6.21 7.47
C LEU A 186 43.19 4.78 7.52
N VAL A 187 43.20 4.04 6.40
CA VAL A 187 44.13 2.89 6.21
C VAL A 187 44.55 2.80 4.74
N GLY A 188 45.15 3.89 4.24
CA GLY A 188 45.71 3.96 2.88
C GLY A 188 47.12 4.56 2.82
N GLY A 189 47.82 4.62 3.96
CA GLY A 189 49.19 5.10 4.04
C GLY A 189 49.96 4.34 5.11
N LEU A 190 51.11 3.76 4.71
CA LEU A 190 52.02 2.86 5.44
C LEU A 190 51.44 1.44 5.56
N ILE A 191 51.84 0.44 4.76
CA ILE A 191 53.19 -0.02 4.33
C ILE A 191 53.04 -0.79 3.01
#